data_AF-A0A8J3BJ35-F1
#
_entry.id   AF-A0A8J3BJ35-F1
#
_cell.length_a   1.000
_cell.length_b   1.000
_cell.length_c   1.000
_cell.angle_alpha   90.00
_cell.angle_beta   90.00
_cell.angle_gamma   90.00
#
_symmetry.space_group_name_H-M   'P 1'
#
loop_
_entity.id
_entity.type
_entity.pdbx_description
1 polymer ?
#
loop_
_entity_poly.entity_id
_entity_poly.type
_entity_poly.pdbx_seq_one_letter_code
_entity_poly.pdbx_strand_id
1 'polypeptide(L)'
;MLTIKHMEPQQGYKSFRGAKSLEELQYNLTKHLVWLRDLKFELEFYMAILDRPIFKNNIMNLFENLSRLKKDISQLEDKRMVLFHQISSRLKHMKKAKGQDNDLSQLFKDNYDDAEKEMFNFSDKISNFKFGFFQYMQSVINQ
;
A
#
# COMPACT_ATOMS: atom_id res chain seq x y z
N MET A 1 -25.44 -1.12 18.55
CA MET A 1 -24.10 -1.33 17.95
C MET A 1 -23.40 0.02 17.94
N LEU A 2 -22.43 0.24 18.84
CA LEU A 2 -21.64 1.47 18.87
C LEU A 2 -20.55 1.36 17.80
N THR A 3 -20.76 2.00 16.66
CA THR A 3 -19.70 2.19 15.66
C THR A 3 -18.70 3.17 16.26
N ILE A 4 -17.62 2.67 16.86
CA ILE A 4 -16.46 3.50 17.14
C ILE A 4 -15.87 3.86 15.78
N LYS A 5 -16.25 5.03 15.24
CA LYS A 5 -15.46 5.70 14.20
C LYS A 5 -14.16 6.10 14.89
N HIS A 6 -13.13 5.25 14.79
CA HIS A 6 -11.77 5.71 14.96
C HIS A 6 -11.51 6.72 13.84
N MET A 7 -11.75 7.99 14.15
CA MET A 7 -11.31 9.09 13.31
C MET A 7 -9.84 9.31 13.69
N GLU A 8 -8.98 8.40 13.21
CA GLU A 8 -7.55 8.64 13.17
C GLU A 8 -7.33 10.03 12.51
N PRO A 9 -6.41 10.86 13.01
CA PRO A 9 -6.10 12.12 12.34
C PRO A 9 -5.68 11.80 10.90
N GLN A 10 -6.55 12.11 9.93
CA GLN A 10 -6.22 12.03 8.51
C GLN A 10 -5.20 13.12 8.22
N GLN A 11 -3.92 12.79 8.40
CA GLN A 11 -2.85 13.67 7.95
C GLN A 11 -2.91 13.68 6.42
N GLY A 12 -3.26 14.82 5.83
CA GLY A 12 -3.14 14.99 4.39
C GLY A 12 -1.67 14.83 3.96
N TYR A 13 -1.46 14.31 2.75
CA TYR A 13 -0.13 14.26 2.15
C TYR A 13 0.52 15.65 2.17
N LYS A 14 1.77 15.71 2.66
CA LYS A 14 2.62 16.90 2.61
C LYS A 14 3.94 16.52 1.95
N SER A 15 4.31 17.24 0.91
CA SER A 15 5.65 17.09 0.31
C SER A 15 6.67 17.86 1.15
N PHE A 16 7.79 17.20 1.47
CA PHE A 16 8.96 17.81 2.10
C PHE A 16 10.16 17.83 1.15
N ARG A 17 9.88 17.89 -0.15
CA ARG A 17 10.86 17.72 -1.23
C ARG A 17 11.93 18.81 -1.31
N GLY A 18 11.63 20.04 -0.91
CA GLY A 18 12.56 21.18 -0.99
C GLY A 18 13.87 21.00 -0.21
N ALA A 19 13.92 20.04 0.71
CA ALA A 19 15.08 19.76 1.57
C ALA A 19 15.87 18.50 1.18
N LYS A 20 15.44 17.73 0.16
CA LYS A 20 16.01 16.39 -0.14
C LYS A 20 16.97 16.40 -1.34
N SER A 21 18.12 15.78 -1.18
CA SER A 21 19.09 15.42 -2.22
C SER A 21 18.59 14.28 -3.12
N LEU A 22 19.19 14.12 -4.30
CA LEU A 22 18.85 13.03 -5.22
C LEU A 22 19.06 11.65 -4.56
N GLU A 23 20.13 11.49 -3.78
CA GLU A 23 20.41 10.30 -2.98
C GLU A 23 19.28 9.99 -2.00
N GLU A 24 18.76 11.00 -1.30
CA GLU A 24 17.64 10.84 -0.36
C GLU A 24 16.34 10.46 -1.08
N LEU A 25 16.08 11.03 -2.26
CA LEU A 25 14.94 10.64 -3.09
C LEU A 25 15.05 9.18 -3.54
N GLN A 26 16.23 8.75 -4.00
CA GLN A 26 16.48 7.35 -4.38
C GLN A 26 16.32 6.40 -3.19
N TYR A 27 16.80 6.79 -2.02
CA TYR A 27 16.65 6.01 -0.79
C TYR A 27 15.16 5.84 -0.41
N ASN A 28 14.36 6.92 -0.45
CA ASN A 28 12.94 6.85 -0.13
C ASN A 28 12.15 5.98 -1.12
N LEU A 29 12.39 6.11 -2.43
CA LEU A 29 11.77 5.23 -3.42
C LEU A 29 12.18 3.77 -3.21
N THR A 30 13.43 3.51 -2.79
CA THR A 30 13.90 2.16 -2.48
C THR A 30 13.16 1.58 -1.28
N LYS A 31 12.92 2.37 -0.23
CA LYS A 31 12.08 1.97 0.91
C LYS A 31 10.67 1.58 0.46
N HIS A 32 10.07 2.36 -0.43
CA HIS A 32 8.75 2.02 -0.98
C HIS A 32 8.75 0.69 -1.74
N LEU A 33 9.80 0.39 -2.52
CA LEU A 33 9.91 -0.93 -3.17
C LEU A 33 10.02 -2.09 -2.19
N VAL A 34 10.77 -1.92 -1.10
CA VAL A 34 10.86 -2.93 -0.04
C VAL A 34 9.49 -3.15 0.58
N TRP A 35 8.82 -2.08 1.00
CA TRP A 35 7.47 -2.18 1.57
C TRP A 35 6.46 -2.82 0.61
N LEU A 36 6.46 -2.47 -0.67
CA LEU A 36 5.60 -3.09 -1.69
C LEU A 36 5.92 -4.57 -1.91
N ARG A 37 7.16 -5.01 -1.67
CA ARG A 37 7.53 -6.43 -1.75
C ARG A 37 7.01 -7.17 -0.52
N ASP A 38 7.17 -6.60 0.65
CA ASP A 38 6.72 -7.22 1.91
C ASP A 38 5.19 -7.31 1.94
N LEU A 39 4.51 -6.26 1.48
CA LEU A 39 3.05 -6.23 1.35
C LEU A 39 2.51 -7.36 0.47
N LYS A 40 3.25 -7.81 -0.55
CA LYS A 40 2.84 -8.95 -1.37
C LYS A 40 2.60 -10.18 -0.49
N PHE A 41 3.57 -10.51 0.36
CA PHE A 41 3.48 -11.67 1.25
C PHE A 41 2.33 -11.53 2.24
N GLU A 42 2.09 -10.31 2.76
CA GLU A 42 0.96 -10.05 3.65
C GLU A 42 -0.39 -10.27 2.96
N LEU A 43 -0.56 -9.77 1.73
CA LEU A 43 -1.80 -9.95 0.95
C LEU A 43 -2.03 -11.42 0.59
N GLU A 44 -0.98 -12.14 0.21
CA GLU A 44 -1.03 -13.60 -0.03
C GLU A 44 -1.44 -14.35 1.25
N PHE A 45 -0.90 -13.95 2.40
CA PHE A 45 -1.27 -14.53 3.69
C PHE A 45 -2.74 -14.28 4.04
N TYR A 46 -3.25 -13.06 3.83
CA TYR A 46 -4.66 -12.75 4.06
C TYR A 46 -5.58 -13.58 3.16
N MET A 47 -5.24 -13.74 1.88
CA MET A 47 -5.98 -14.60 0.97
C MET A 47 -6.02 -16.05 1.49
N ALA A 48 -4.85 -16.57 1.88
CA ALA A 48 -4.74 -17.93 2.42
C ALA A 48 -5.59 -18.15 3.67
N ILE A 49 -5.71 -17.14 4.55
CA ILE A 49 -6.60 -17.21 5.71
C ILE A 49 -8.07 -17.32 5.27
N LEU A 50 -8.50 -16.53 4.29
CA LEU A 50 -9.88 -16.51 3.80
C LEU A 50 -10.32 -17.82 3.12
N ASP A 51 -9.36 -18.67 2.75
CA ASP A 51 -9.61 -19.99 2.18
C ASP A 51 -9.64 -21.12 3.22
N ARG A 52 -9.34 -20.84 4.49
CA ARG A 52 -9.34 -21.85 5.56
C ARG A 52 -10.75 -22.10 6.12
N PRO A 53 -11.08 -23.34 6.50
CA PRO A 53 -12.34 -23.67 7.18
C PRO A 53 -12.26 -23.36 8.69
N ILE A 54 -11.91 -22.12 9.05
CA ILE A 54 -11.72 -21.67 10.46
C ILE A 54 -12.87 -20.80 10.97
N PHE A 55 -13.92 -20.64 10.16
CA PHE A 55 -15.00 -19.70 10.41
C PHE A 55 -16.15 -20.33 11.19
N LYS A 56 -16.83 -19.50 11.99
CA LYS A 56 -18.07 -19.85 12.71
C LYS A 56 -19.20 -20.16 11.71
N ASN A 57 -19.91 -21.26 11.92
CA ASN A 57 -20.97 -21.73 11.01
C ASN A 57 -22.24 -20.85 10.99
N ASN A 58 -22.47 -20.02 12.02
CA ASN A 58 -23.69 -19.22 12.17
C ASN A 58 -23.50 -17.72 11.89
N ILE A 59 -22.49 -17.35 11.10
CA ILE A 59 -22.27 -15.96 10.72
C ILE A 59 -23.12 -15.62 9.50
N MET A 60 -24.09 -14.73 9.70
CA MET A 60 -24.90 -14.19 8.60
C MET A 60 -23.99 -13.48 7.58
N ASN A 61 -24.26 -13.72 6.30
CA ASN A 61 -23.53 -13.14 5.17
C ASN A 61 -22.02 -13.44 5.15
N LEU A 62 -21.58 -14.53 5.79
CA LEU A 62 -20.16 -14.91 5.86
C LEU A 62 -19.56 -15.02 4.46
N PHE A 63 -20.22 -15.77 3.57
CA PHE A 63 -19.70 -16.04 2.23
C PHE A 63 -19.56 -14.77 1.39
N GLU A 64 -20.55 -13.88 1.43
CA GLU A 64 -20.54 -12.61 0.71
C GLU A 64 -19.41 -11.71 1.22
N ASN A 65 -19.25 -11.62 2.54
CA ASN A 65 -18.19 -10.82 3.15
C ASN A 65 -16.80 -11.37 2.84
N LEU A 66 -16.61 -12.70 2.93
CA LEU A 66 -15.34 -13.34 2.54
C LEU A 66 -15.05 -13.09 1.05
N SER A 67 -16.04 -13.23 0.17
CA SER A 67 -15.89 -12.97 -1.26
C SER A 67 -15.52 -11.51 -1.56
N ARG A 68 -16.13 -10.55 -0.85
CA ARG A 68 -15.76 -9.13 -0.95
C ARG A 68 -14.31 -8.91 -0.51
N LEU A 69 -13.89 -9.47 0.62
CA LEU A 69 -12.51 -9.33 1.10
C LEU A 69 -11.49 -9.92 0.11
N LYS A 70 -11.77 -11.07 -0.50
CA LYS A 70 -10.91 -11.64 -1.56
C LYS A 70 -10.78 -10.69 -2.75
N LYS A 71 -11.90 -10.10 -3.19
CA LYS A 71 -11.89 -9.10 -4.27
C LYS A 71 -11.06 -7.87 -3.90
N ASP A 72 -11.22 -7.36 -2.68
CA ASP A 72 -10.47 -6.20 -2.20
C ASP A 72 -8.96 -6.51 -2.16
N ILE A 73 -8.56 -7.68 -1.66
CA ILE A 73 -7.16 -8.14 -1.68
C ILE A 73 -6.61 -8.20 -3.11
N SER A 74 -7.39 -8.76 -4.05
CA SER A 74 -7.00 -8.83 -5.47
C SER A 74 -6.75 -7.44 -6.05
N GLN A 75 -7.63 -6.48 -5.78
CA GLN A 75 -7.48 -5.10 -6.26
C GLN A 75 -6.28 -4.39 -5.63
N LEU A 76 -6.00 -4.66 -4.35
CA LEU A 76 -4.82 -4.14 -3.66
C LEU A 76 -3.54 -4.71 -4.26
N GLU A 77 -3.52 -6.00 -4.58
CA GLU A 77 -2.38 -6.66 -5.24
C GLU A 77 -2.12 -6.09 -6.64
N ASP A 78 -3.17 -5.90 -7.44
CA ASP A 78 -3.06 -5.27 -8.76
C ASP A 78 -2.45 -3.86 -8.65
N LYS A 79 -2.96 -3.02 -7.73
CA LYS A 79 -2.43 -1.67 -7.53
C LYS A 79 -1.00 -1.69 -6.98
N ARG A 80 -0.68 -2.60 -6.06
CA ARG A 80 0.68 -2.83 -5.54
C ARG A 80 1.64 -3.15 -6.68
N MET A 81 1.25 -4.05 -7.58
CA MET A 81 2.06 -4.44 -8.72
C MET A 81 2.30 -3.26 -9.68
N VAL A 82 1.27 -2.47 -9.99
CA VAL A 82 1.41 -1.25 -10.80
C VAL A 82 2.40 -0.27 -10.17
N LEU A 83 2.24 0.03 -8.88
CA LEU A 83 3.13 0.95 -8.17
C LEU A 83 4.58 0.43 -8.11
N PHE A 84 4.75 -0.88 -7.89
CA PHE A 84 6.07 -1.50 -7.85
C PHE A 84 6.82 -1.32 -9.18
N HIS A 85 6.15 -1.56 -10.31
CA HIS A 85 6.75 -1.36 -11.64
C HIS A 85 7.06 0.10 -11.91
N GLN A 86 6.14 1.02 -11.58
CA GLN A 86 6.34 2.45 -11.75
C GLN A 86 7.54 2.97 -10.96
N ILE A 87 7.64 2.63 -9.67
CA ILE A 87 8.75 3.05 -8.81
C ILE A 87 10.06 2.41 -9.25
N SER A 88 10.05 1.13 -9.60
CA SER A 88 11.24 0.42 -10.10
C SER A 88 11.79 1.06 -11.37
N SER A 89 10.89 1.42 -12.30
CA SER A 89 11.25 2.13 -13.52
C SER A 89 11.86 3.49 -13.21
N ARG A 90 11.20 4.31 -12.36
CA ARG A 90 11.70 5.63 -11.94
C ARG A 90 13.08 5.56 -11.30
N LEU A 91 13.32 4.61 -10.39
CA LEU A 91 14.63 4.38 -9.79
C LEU A 91 15.71 4.01 -10.82
N LYS A 92 15.37 3.17 -11.80
CA LYS A 92 16.28 2.82 -12.89
C LYS A 92 16.66 4.05 -13.73
N HIS A 93 15.70 4.91 -14.04
CA HIS A 93 15.96 6.16 -14.76
C HIS A 93 16.81 7.13 -13.94
N MET A 94 16.53 7.32 -12.65
CA MET A 94 17.33 8.18 -11.75
C MET A 94 18.78 7.71 -11.62
N LYS A 95 19.01 6.39 -11.55
CA LYS A 95 20.37 5.83 -11.50
C LYS A 95 21.15 6.04 -12.80
N LYS A 96 20.48 5.98 -13.95
CA LYS A 96 21.08 6.24 -15.27
C LYS A 96 21.42 7.72 -15.50
N ALA A 97 20.64 8.62 -14.90
CA ALA A 97 20.86 10.06 -15.01
C ALA A 97 21.97 10.60 -14.09
N LYS A 98 22.57 9.75 -13.26
CA LYS A 98 23.70 10.12 -12.40
C LYS A 98 24.91 10.48 -13.29
N GLY A 99 25.07 11.78 -13.58
CA GLY A 99 26.11 12.32 -14.46
C GLY A 99 25.63 13.26 -15.59
N GLN A 100 24.34 13.58 -15.70
CA GLN A 100 23.82 14.51 -16.71
C GLN A 100 22.98 15.64 -16.10
N ASP A 101 23.27 16.86 -16.57
CA ASP A 101 22.63 18.19 -16.52
C ASP A 101 21.54 18.55 -15.47
N ASN A 102 21.51 19.82 -15.09
CA ASN A 102 20.64 20.38 -14.03
C ASN A 102 19.13 20.32 -14.37
N ASP A 103 18.74 20.35 -15.64
CA ASP A 103 17.32 20.30 -16.07
C ASP A 103 16.68 18.92 -15.86
N LEU A 104 17.46 17.84 -15.99
CA LEU A 104 16.99 16.49 -15.69
C LEU A 104 16.64 16.35 -14.21
N SER A 105 17.39 17.04 -13.34
CA SER A 105 17.15 17.02 -11.90
C SER A 105 15.76 17.58 -11.53
N GLN A 106 15.26 18.59 -12.22
CA GLN A 106 13.93 19.15 -11.92
C GLN A 106 12.79 18.21 -12.37
N LEU A 107 12.89 17.62 -13.56
CA LEU A 107 11.93 16.63 -14.05
C LEU A 107 11.88 15.36 -13.18
N PHE A 108 13.02 14.90 -12.66
CA PHE A 108 13.04 13.77 -11.72
C PHE A 108 12.36 14.10 -10.39
N LYS A 109 12.51 15.34 -9.97
CA LYS A 109 11.95 15.82 -8.72
C LYS A 109 10.41 15.95 -8.82
N ASP A 110 9.84 16.43 -9.94
CA ASP A 110 8.36 16.50 -10.11
C ASP A 110 7.72 15.12 -10.18
N ASN A 111 8.35 14.20 -10.93
CA ASN A 111 7.94 12.81 -10.97
C ASN A 111 8.10 12.06 -9.64
N TYR A 112 8.88 12.59 -8.68
CA TYR A 112 9.01 12.00 -7.35
C TYR A 112 7.79 12.32 -6.48
N ASP A 113 7.33 13.57 -6.46
CA ASP A 113 6.19 13.98 -5.61
C ASP A 113 4.92 13.20 -5.94
N ASP A 114 4.68 12.94 -7.23
CA ASP A 114 3.54 12.13 -7.67
C ASP A 114 3.65 10.67 -7.18
N ALA A 115 4.86 10.09 -7.22
CA ALA A 115 5.10 8.76 -6.66
C ALA A 115 4.87 8.74 -5.15
N GLU A 116 5.38 9.74 -4.43
CA GLU A 116 5.28 9.81 -2.97
C GLU A 116 3.82 10.00 -2.55
N LYS A 117 3.05 10.83 -3.27
CA LYS A 117 1.61 11.01 -3.05
C LYS A 117 0.82 9.75 -3.36
N GLU A 118 1.10 9.07 -4.47
CA GLU A 118 0.44 7.79 -4.78
C GLU A 118 0.74 6.72 -3.74
N MET A 119 2.00 6.64 -3.29
CA MET A 119 2.41 5.72 -2.22
C MET A 119 1.74 6.05 -0.89
N PHE A 120 1.64 7.33 -0.55
CA PHE A 120 0.93 7.78 0.64
C PHE A 120 -0.53 7.33 0.62
N ASN A 121 -1.25 7.63 -0.47
CA ASN A 121 -2.65 7.25 -0.62
C ASN A 121 -2.85 5.73 -0.61
N PHE A 122 -1.92 4.99 -1.21
CA PHE A 122 -1.99 3.53 -1.21
C PHE A 122 -1.70 2.94 0.17
N SER A 123 -0.72 3.49 0.91
CA SER A 123 -0.44 3.13 2.30
C SER A 123 -1.66 3.34 3.19
N ASP A 124 -2.36 4.47 3.05
CA ASP A 124 -3.58 4.73 3.80
C ASP A 124 -4.69 3.70 3.49
N LYS A 125 -4.89 3.38 2.21
CA LYS A 125 -5.81 2.31 1.80
C LYS A 125 -5.45 0.96 2.41
N ILE A 126 -4.17 0.60 2.45
CA ILE A 126 -3.69 -0.64 3.07
C ILE A 126 -3.95 -0.65 4.57
N SER A 127 -3.66 0.45 5.27
CA SER A 127 -3.95 0.57 6.71
C SER A 127 -5.43 0.39 7.02
N ASN A 128 -6.30 1.08 6.26
CA ASN A 128 -7.75 0.98 6.40
C ASN A 128 -8.26 -0.44 6.11
N PHE A 129 -7.75 -1.08 5.05
CA PHE A 129 -8.06 -2.47 4.75
C PHE A 129 -7.64 -3.41 5.88
N LYS A 130 -6.39 -3.31 6.36
CA LYS A 130 -5.87 -4.16 7.44
C LYS A 130 -6.71 -4.04 8.70
N PHE A 131 -7.06 -2.81 9.09
CA PHE A 131 -7.91 -2.57 10.24
C PHE A 131 -9.27 -3.26 10.10
N GLY A 132 -9.97 -3.02 8.99
CA GLY A 132 -11.27 -3.65 8.73
C GLY A 132 -11.19 -5.18 8.62
N PHE A 133 -10.13 -5.69 7.98
CA PHE A 133 -9.85 -7.12 7.89
C PHE A 133 -9.68 -7.74 9.28
N PHE A 134 -8.81 -7.19 10.13
CA PHE A 134 -8.57 -7.74 11.47
C PHE A 134 -9.82 -7.71 12.35
N GLN A 135 -10.59 -6.62 12.34
CA GLN A 135 -11.85 -6.53 13.07
C GLN A 135 -12.85 -7.61 12.62
N TYR A 136 -12.98 -7.79 11.29
CA TYR A 136 -13.86 -8.81 10.75
C TYR A 136 -13.40 -10.20 11.15
N MET A 137 -12.13 -10.54 10.92
CA MET A 137 -11.55 -11.85 11.25
C MET A 137 -11.74 -12.20 12.73
N GLN A 138 -11.52 -11.25 13.64
CA GLN A 138 -11.75 -11.44 15.08
C GLN A 138 -13.21 -11.80 15.39
N SER A 139 -14.17 -11.25 14.65
CA SER A 139 -15.58 -11.54 14.84
C SER A 139 -15.99 -12.94 14.33
N VAL A 140 -15.36 -13.43 13.26
CA VAL A 140 -15.82 -14.62 12.52
C VAL A 140 -14.99 -15.90 12.74
N ILE A 141 -13.75 -15.80 13.20
CA ILE A 141 -12.91 -16.98 13.48
C ILE A 141 -13.39 -17.69 14.76
N ASN A 142 -13.44 -19.03 14.72
CA ASN A 142 -13.65 -19.88 15.90
C ASN A 142 -12.44 -19.77 16.85
N GLN A 143 -12.68 -19.47 18.12
CA GLN A 143 -11.66 -19.52 19.17
C GLN A 143 -11.60 -20.92 19.78
#